data_AF-A0A1C3YZJ0-F1
#
_entry.id   AF-A0A1C3YZJ0-F1
#
_cell.length_a   1.000
_cell.length_b   1.000
_cell.length_c   1.000
_cell.angle_alpha   90.00
_cell.angle_beta   90.00
_cell.angle_gamma   90.00
#
_symmetry.space_group_name_H-M   'P 1'
#
loop_
_entity.id
_entity.type
_entity.pdbx_description
1 polymer ?
#
loop_
_entity_poly.entity_id
_entity_poly.type
_entity_poly.pdbx_seq_one_letter_code
_entity_poly.pdbx_strand_id
1 'polypeptide(L)'
;MITKDQGKRLDVILDQQEKVVSMWMDYWKEFSAVDTVPFWVIISMLVVPLVIIYFKIDRTKALQIGFYGFNIHTWFTYSDAIAMRTGYVYYPFQAIPILPVNFALDASLVPVTYMLVYQWCINNNKNVLLYGVLTSIFFAFLFKPVMNAWDFIQLGNGMNFFYLFLNYLGILIMAIIITKVFLYFENQAKKTGKAD
;
A
#
# COMPACT_ATOMS: atom_id res chain seq x y z
N MET A 1 23.34 -11.81 24.78
CA MET A 1 22.32 -12.59 25.52
C MET A 1 21.34 -11.58 26.12
N ILE A 2 20.03 -11.77 25.98
CA ILE A 2 19.00 -10.85 26.53
C ILE A 2 19.09 -10.85 28.06
N THR A 3 18.96 -9.68 28.70
CA THR A 3 18.99 -9.60 30.17
C THR A 3 17.70 -10.14 30.79
N LYS A 4 17.72 -10.55 32.07
CA LYS A 4 16.50 -11.02 32.76
C LYS A 4 15.36 -9.99 32.74
N ASP A 5 15.68 -8.70 32.82
CA ASP A 5 14.69 -7.62 32.76
C ASP A 5 14.10 -7.46 31.33
N GLN A 6 14.96 -7.50 30.31
CA GLN A 6 14.52 -7.47 28.92
C GLN A 6 13.61 -8.67 28.59
N GLY A 7 13.94 -9.86 29.08
CA GLY A 7 13.12 -11.07 28.90
C GLY A 7 11.74 -10.89 29.51
N LYS A 8 11.66 -10.49 30.79
CA LYS A 8 10.37 -10.24 31.46
C LYS A 8 9.51 -9.20 30.75
N ARG A 9 10.11 -8.10 30.29
CA ARG A 9 9.38 -7.04 29.55
C ARG A 9 8.88 -7.55 28.20
N LEU A 10 9.69 -8.35 27.50
CA LEU A 10 9.30 -8.95 26.23
C LEU A 10 8.15 -9.94 26.41
N ASP A 11 8.17 -10.77 27.45
CA ASP A 11 7.11 -11.74 27.74
C ASP A 11 5.75 -11.04 27.93
N VAL A 12 5.73 -9.89 28.62
CA VAL A 12 4.51 -9.08 28.77
C VAL A 12 4.02 -8.55 27.42
N ILE A 13 4.92 -8.06 26.56
CA ILE A 13 4.55 -7.56 25.23
C ILE A 13 3.95 -8.70 24.38
N LEU A 14 4.56 -9.89 24.43
CA LEU A 14 4.09 -11.05 23.66
C LEU A 14 2.74 -11.56 24.14
N ASP A 15 2.50 -11.64 25.45
CA ASP A 15 1.19 -12.00 26.03
C ASP A 15 0.09 -11.02 25.60
N GLN A 16 0.38 -9.72 25.60
CA GLN A 16 -0.58 -8.71 25.14
C GLN A 16 -0.81 -8.80 23.62
N GLN A 17 0.24 -9.05 22.85
CA GLN A 17 0.12 -9.20 21.40
C GLN A 17 -0.74 -10.42 21.02
N GLU A 18 -0.60 -11.54 21.72
CA GLU A 18 -1.43 -12.73 21.50
C GLU A 18 -2.92 -12.43 21.74
N LYS A 19 -3.23 -11.73 22.84
CA LYS A 19 -4.61 -11.28 23.13
C LYS A 19 -5.16 -10.37 22.04
N VAL A 20 -4.35 -9.41 21.57
CA VAL A 20 -4.74 -8.50 20.49
C VAL A 20 -5.02 -9.27 19.19
N VAL A 21 -4.17 -10.24 18.83
CA VAL A 21 -4.41 -11.07 17.64
C VAL A 21 -5.71 -11.87 17.77
N SER A 22 -5.98 -12.47 18.94
CA SER A 22 -7.25 -13.18 19.17
C SER A 22 -8.45 -12.27 19.01
N MET A 23 -8.42 -11.07 19.60
CA MET A 23 -9.51 -10.10 19.49
C MET A 23 -9.76 -9.68 18.04
N TRP A 24 -8.71 -9.43 17.26
CA TRP A 24 -8.86 -9.10 15.83
C TRP A 24 -9.39 -10.27 15.02
N MET A 25 -8.99 -11.51 15.33
CA MET A 25 -9.53 -12.69 14.67
C MET A 25 -11.02 -12.88 14.97
N ASP A 26 -11.44 -12.69 16.22
CA ASP A 26 -12.84 -12.82 16.61
C ASP A 26 -13.69 -11.71 15.99
N TYR A 27 -13.20 -10.46 16.03
CA TYR A 27 -13.83 -9.33 15.32
C TYR A 27 -13.99 -9.61 13.82
N TRP A 28 -12.93 -10.13 13.18
CA TRP A 28 -12.96 -10.43 11.75
C TRP A 28 -13.99 -11.51 11.43
N LYS A 29 -14.07 -12.57 12.23
CA LYS A 29 -15.07 -13.65 12.05
C LYS A 29 -16.50 -13.13 12.15
N GLU A 30 -16.75 -12.18 13.03
CA GLU A 30 -18.09 -11.66 13.29
C GLU A 30 -18.51 -10.57 12.27
N PHE A 31 -17.58 -9.72 11.84
CA PHE A 31 -17.92 -8.51 11.07
C PHE A 31 -17.28 -8.41 9.67
N SER A 32 -16.25 -9.21 9.38
CA SER A 32 -15.45 -9.10 8.15
C SER A 32 -15.25 -10.44 7.43
N ALA A 33 -15.99 -11.48 7.81
CA ALA A 33 -15.93 -12.82 7.22
C ALA A 33 -16.70 -12.92 5.89
N VAL A 34 -16.57 -14.05 5.21
CA VAL A 34 -17.10 -14.32 3.86
C VAL A 34 -18.61 -14.08 3.67
N ASP A 35 -19.38 -14.14 4.74
CA ASP A 35 -20.81 -13.90 4.80
C ASP A 35 -21.20 -12.42 4.95
N THR A 36 -20.22 -11.52 5.12
CA THR A 36 -20.46 -10.08 5.29
C THR A 36 -20.19 -9.28 4.01
N VAL A 37 -20.93 -8.17 3.82
CA VAL A 37 -20.73 -7.26 2.68
C VAL A 37 -19.31 -6.65 2.67
N PRO A 38 -18.74 -6.19 3.81
CA PRO A 38 -17.38 -5.64 3.84
C PRO A 38 -16.30 -6.58 3.29
N PHE A 39 -16.44 -7.90 3.51
CA PHE A 39 -15.51 -8.87 2.96
C PHE A 39 -15.43 -8.78 1.43
N TRP A 40 -16.56 -8.79 0.75
CA TRP A 40 -16.60 -8.76 -0.71
C TRP A 40 -16.10 -7.42 -1.28
N VAL A 41 -16.35 -6.31 -0.58
CA VAL A 41 -15.78 -5.00 -0.94
C VAL A 41 -14.25 -5.06 -0.89
N ILE A 42 -13.67 -5.57 0.19
CA ILE A 42 -12.21 -5.67 0.35
C ILE A 42 -11.60 -6.65 -0.65
N ILE A 43 -12.20 -7.83 -0.81
CA ILE A 43 -11.74 -8.82 -1.77
C ILE A 43 -11.80 -8.27 -3.19
N SER A 44 -12.81 -7.44 -3.52
CA SER A 44 -12.86 -6.77 -4.82
C SER A 44 -11.69 -5.79 -5.00
N MET A 45 -11.34 -5.02 -3.96
CA MET A 45 -10.18 -4.12 -3.98
C MET A 45 -8.85 -4.88 -4.08
N LEU A 46 -8.80 -6.14 -3.64
CA LEU A 46 -7.63 -7.00 -3.81
C LEU A 46 -7.58 -7.62 -5.21
N VAL A 47 -8.66 -8.25 -5.68
CA VAL A 47 -8.63 -9.10 -6.87
C VAL A 47 -8.81 -8.30 -8.16
N VAL A 48 -9.74 -7.34 -8.20
CA VAL A 48 -10.08 -6.61 -9.44
C VAL A 48 -8.88 -5.87 -10.03
N PRO A 49 -8.08 -5.11 -9.27
CA PRO A 49 -6.92 -4.42 -9.84
C PRO A 49 -5.88 -5.41 -10.37
N LEU A 50 -5.62 -6.52 -9.67
CA LEU A 50 -4.69 -7.56 -10.14
C LEU A 50 -5.13 -8.19 -11.47
N VAL A 51 -6.44 -8.45 -11.62
CA VAL A 51 -7.00 -8.92 -12.90
C VAL A 51 -6.82 -7.86 -13.98
N ILE A 52 -7.12 -6.59 -13.70
CA ILE A 52 -6.98 -5.50 -14.67
C ILE A 52 -5.53 -5.37 -15.14
N ILE A 53 -4.55 -5.34 -14.23
CA ILE A 53 -3.14 -5.16 -14.61
C ILE A 53 -2.61 -6.36 -15.38
N TYR A 54 -3.06 -7.58 -15.06
CA TYR A 54 -2.70 -8.77 -15.83
C TYR A 54 -3.05 -8.62 -17.32
N PHE A 55 -4.23 -8.06 -17.64
CA PHE A 55 -4.64 -7.88 -19.03
C PHE A 55 -4.11 -6.58 -19.67
N LYS A 56 -3.93 -5.51 -18.89
CA LYS A 56 -3.63 -4.16 -19.42
C LYS A 56 -2.17 -3.72 -19.32
N ILE A 57 -1.28 -4.49 -18.69
CA ILE A 57 0.12 -4.10 -18.57
C ILE A 57 0.81 -4.07 -19.93
N ASP A 58 1.56 -3.01 -20.21
CA ASP A 58 2.48 -2.96 -21.35
C ASP A 58 3.62 -3.96 -21.15
N ARG A 59 3.55 -5.07 -21.87
CA ARG A 59 4.49 -6.19 -21.77
C ARG A 59 5.92 -5.79 -22.15
N THR A 60 6.10 -4.76 -22.99
CA THR A 60 7.44 -4.29 -23.41
C THR A 60 8.21 -3.60 -22.29
N LYS A 61 7.50 -3.09 -21.27
CA LYS A 61 8.06 -2.36 -20.12
C LYS A 61 7.62 -2.98 -18.79
N ALA A 62 7.22 -4.25 -18.79
CA ALA A 62 6.60 -4.90 -17.65
C ALA A 62 7.49 -4.87 -16.40
N LEU A 63 8.81 -5.06 -16.54
CA LEU A 63 9.74 -4.97 -15.41
C LEU A 63 9.84 -3.55 -14.85
N GLN A 64 9.91 -2.53 -15.70
CA GLN A 64 9.94 -1.13 -15.26
C GLN A 64 8.63 -0.74 -14.53
N ILE A 65 7.48 -1.11 -15.11
CA ILE A 65 6.16 -0.80 -14.53
C ILE A 65 5.95 -1.59 -13.24
N GLY A 66 6.31 -2.88 -13.24
CA GLY A 66 6.28 -3.74 -12.07
C GLY A 66 7.18 -3.25 -10.95
N PHE A 67 8.42 -2.85 -11.26
CA PHE A 67 9.35 -2.28 -10.28
C PHE A 67 8.86 -0.96 -9.71
N TYR A 68 8.28 -0.08 -10.54
CA TYR A 68 7.64 1.14 -10.07
C TYR A 68 6.47 0.83 -9.10
N GLY A 69 5.57 -0.08 -9.49
CA GLY A 69 4.46 -0.53 -8.64
C GLY A 69 4.93 -1.17 -7.34
N PHE A 70 5.98 -1.99 -7.39
CA PHE A 70 6.59 -2.62 -6.22
C PHE A 70 7.16 -1.59 -5.24
N ASN A 71 7.77 -0.50 -5.74
CA ASN A 71 8.20 0.61 -4.89
C ASN A 71 7.01 1.29 -4.20
N ILE A 72 5.93 1.57 -4.93
CA ILE A 72 4.70 2.11 -4.34
C ILE A 72 4.17 1.18 -3.24
N HIS A 73 4.02 -0.12 -3.55
CA HIS A 73 3.59 -1.15 -2.60
C HIS A 73 4.44 -1.14 -1.33
N THR A 74 5.77 -1.21 -1.47
CA THR A 74 6.70 -1.33 -0.35
C THR A 74 6.61 -0.14 0.59
N TRP A 75 6.75 1.08 0.07
CA TRP A 75 6.76 2.29 0.90
C TRP A 75 5.38 2.61 1.48
N PHE A 76 4.32 2.29 0.75
CA PHE A 76 2.95 2.44 1.27
C PHE A 76 2.68 1.45 2.40
N THR A 77 3.03 0.17 2.24
CA THR A 77 2.86 -0.86 3.28
C THR A 77 3.61 -0.51 4.55
N TYR A 78 4.86 -0.03 4.46
CA TYR A 78 5.60 0.37 5.65
C TYR A 78 5.00 1.60 6.33
N SER A 79 4.58 2.60 5.56
CA SER A 79 3.93 3.79 6.11
C SER A 79 2.60 3.44 6.79
N ASP A 80 1.77 2.61 6.15
CA ASP A 80 0.48 2.15 6.70
C ASP A 80 0.69 1.31 7.97
N ALA A 81 1.70 0.42 7.97
CA ALA A 81 2.05 -0.37 9.15
C ALA A 81 2.46 0.48 10.35
N ILE A 82 3.22 1.55 10.12
CA ILE A 82 3.57 2.51 11.16
C ILE A 82 2.30 3.24 11.64
N ALA A 83 1.49 3.76 10.71
CA ALA A 83 0.28 4.51 11.02
C ALA A 83 -0.74 3.68 11.83
N MET A 84 -0.91 2.40 11.50
CA MET A 84 -1.76 1.48 12.25
C MET A 84 -1.20 1.16 13.63
N ARG A 85 0.08 0.80 13.71
CA ARG A 85 0.72 0.48 15.02
C ARG A 85 0.75 1.65 15.98
N THR A 86 0.73 2.88 15.45
CA THR A 86 0.74 4.12 16.24
C THR A 86 -0.65 4.76 16.37
N GLY A 87 -1.69 4.11 15.85
CA GLY A 87 -3.09 4.51 16.06
C GLY A 87 -3.54 5.75 15.29
N TYR A 88 -2.84 6.13 14.23
CA TYR A 88 -3.26 7.22 13.35
C TYR A 88 -4.27 6.77 12.29
N VAL A 89 -4.24 5.50 11.91
CA VAL A 89 -5.15 4.90 10.92
C VAL A 89 -5.62 3.54 11.44
N TYR A 90 -6.89 3.23 11.24
CA TYR A 90 -7.46 1.92 11.54
C TYR A 90 -8.31 1.45 10.37
N TYR A 91 -8.29 0.14 10.11
CA TYR A 91 -9.15 -0.49 9.12
C TYR A 91 -9.99 -1.55 9.84
N PRO A 92 -11.26 -1.25 10.14
CA PRO A 92 -12.14 -2.21 10.82
C PRO A 92 -12.31 -3.50 10.02
N PHE A 93 -12.36 -3.40 8.70
CA PHE A 93 -12.52 -4.53 7.81
C PHE A 93 -11.17 -4.83 7.11
N GLN A 94 -10.75 -6.09 7.10
CA GLN A 94 -9.45 -6.50 6.55
C GLN A 94 -9.54 -7.81 5.75
N ALA A 95 -8.70 -7.97 4.74
CA ALA A 95 -8.56 -9.25 4.03
C ALA A 95 -7.81 -10.29 4.89
N ILE A 96 -6.80 -9.82 5.63
CA ILE A 96 -5.94 -10.62 6.49
C ILE A 96 -5.87 -9.91 7.85
N PRO A 97 -6.64 -10.33 8.87
CA PRO A 97 -6.83 -9.56 10.11
C PRO A 97 -5.60 -9.50 11.03
N ILE A 98 -4.58 -10.32 10.76
CA ILE A 98 -3.36 -10.41 11.57
C ILE A 98 -2.30 -9.41 11.07
N LEU A 99 -2.42 -8.96 9.82
CA LEU A 99 -1.50 -7.99 9.25
C LEU A 99 -1.87 -6.59 9.75
N PRO A 100 -0.93 -5.82 10.30
CA PRO A 100 -1.19 -4.45 10.75
C PRO A 100 -1.15 -3.49 9.55
N VAL A 101 -1.80 -3.85 8.45
CA VAL A 101 -1.93 -3.07 7.20
C VAL A 101 -3.26 -3.40 6.54
N ASN A 102 -3.74 -2.55 5.62
CA ASN A 102 -4.81 -2.95 4.71
C ASN A 102 -4.25 -3.64 3.45
N PHE A 103 -4.00 -4.95 3.55
CA PHE A 103 -3.35 -5.71 2.46
C PHE A 103 -4.02 -5.56 1.08
N ALA A 104 -5.35 -5.44 1.02
CA ALA A 104 -6.06 -5.25 -0.25
C ALA A 104 -5.72 -3.91 -0.93
N LEU A 105 -5.65 -2.84 -0.14
CA LEU A 105 -5.24 -1.53 -0.64
C LEU A 105 -3.76 -1.53 -0.99
N ASP A 106 -2.94 -2.07 -0.09
CA ASP A 106 -1.49 -1.91 -0.09
C ASP A 106 -0.81 -2.75 -1.15
N ALA A 107 -1.29 -3.97 -1.39
CA ALA A 107 -0.70 -4.91 -2.35
C ALA A 107 -1.32 -4.83 -3.75
N SER A 108 -2.52 -4.25 -3.86
CA SER A 108 -3.27 -4.27 -5.11
C SER A 108 -3.80 -2.90 -5.51
N LEU A 109 -4.86 -2.39 -4.87
CA LEU A 109 -5.57 -1.22 -5.39
C LEU A 109 -4.68 0.00 -5.59
N VAL A 110 -3.89 0.36 -4.58
CA VAL A 110 -3.02 1.53 -4.64
C VAL A 110 -1.88 1.29 -5.64
N PRO A 111 -1.02 0.26 -5.50
CA PRO A 111 0.08 0.05 -6.44
C PRO A 111 -0.37 -0.09 -7.89
N VAL A 112 -1.42 -0.87 -8.16
CA VAL A 112 -1.93 -1.09 -9.51
C VAL A 112 -2.45 0.20 -10.12
N THR A 113 -3.18 1.03 -9.37
CA THR A 113 -3.65 2.32 -9.89
C THR A 113 -2.46 3.20 -10.29
N TYR A 114 -1.42 3.28 -9.47
CA TYR A 114 -0.19 3.99 -9.83
C TYR A 114 0.52 3.36 -11.03
N MET A 115 0.58 2.02 -11.13
CA MET A 115 1.15 1.33 -12.29
C MET A 115 0.42 1.68 -13.59
N LEU A 116 -0.92 1.67 -13.58
CA LEU A 116 -1.75 2.00 -14.74
C LEU A 116 -1.55 3.45 -15.19
N VAL A 117 -1.49 4.38 -14.24
CA VAL A 117 -1.21 5.80 -14.52
C VAL A 117 0.21 6.00 -15.04
N TYR A 118 1.19 5.35 -14.40
CA TYR A 118 2.60 5.42 -14.79
C TYR A 118 2.83 4.90 -16.20
N GLN A 119 2.30 3.71 -16.53
CA GLN A 119 2.44 3.15 -17.87
C GLN A 119 1.78 4.04 -18.93
N TRP A 120 0.62 4.63 -18.61
CA TRP A 120 -0.04 5.56 -19.51
C TRP A 120 0.83 6.81 -19.74
N CYS A 121 1.45 7.35 -18.69
CA CYS A 121 2.34 8.49 -18.82
C CYS A 121 3.56 8.21 -19.70
N ILE A 122 4.26 7.10 -19.48
CA ILE A 122 5.47 6.77 -20.25
C ILE A 122 5.15 6.35 -21.69
N ASN A 123 3.93 5.89 -21.98
CA ASN A 123 3.50 5.51 -23.33
C ASN A 123 2.94 6.70 -24.12
N ASN A 124 2.45 7.74 -23.44
CA ASN A 124 1.84 8.91 -24.06
C ASN A 124 2.67 10.20 -23.88
N ASN A 125 3.93 10.05 -23.44
CA ASN A 125 4.85 11.17 -23.16
C ASN A 125 4.25 12.24 -22.23
N LYS A 126 3.61 11.80 -21.14
CA LYS A 126 2.97 12.68 -20.13
C LYS A 126 3.84 12.75 -18.88
N ASN A 127 3.66 13.84 -18.12
CA ASN A 127 4.43 14.07 -16.91
C ASN A 127 3.99 13.13 -15.77
N VAL A 128 4.80 12.12 -15.46
CA VAL A 128 4.55 11.15 -14.40
C VAL A 128 4.29 11.81 -13.03
N LEU A 129 5.02 12.88 -12.69
CA LEU A 129 4.84 13.55 -11.40
C LEU A 129 3.46 14.21 -11.33
N LEU A 130 3.04 14.91 -12.38
CA LEU A 130 1.74 15.58 -12.41
C LEU A 130 0.59 14.58 -12.24
N TYR A 131 0.56 13.52 -13.04
CA TYR A 131 -0.52 12.53 -12.98
C TYR A 131 -0.44 11.67 -11.70
N GLY A 132 0.76 11.45 -11.16
CA GLY A 132 0.94 10.84 -9.84
C GLY A 132 0.38 11.72 -8.71
N VAL A 133 0.58 13.03 -8.76
CA VAL A 133 -0.03 13.98 -7.79
C VAL A 133 -1.55 13.95 -7.89
N LEU A 134 -2.11 13.97 -9.10
CA LEU A 134 -3.57 13.85 -9.31
C LEU A 134 -4.11 12.52 -8.75
N THR A 135 -3.38 11.42 -8.94
CA THR A 135 -3.72 10.11 -8.36
C THR A 135 -3.68 10.15 -6.82
N SER A 136 -2.70 10.86 -6.25
CA SER A 136 -2.57 11.05 -4.80
C SER A 136 -3.73 11.89 -4.24
N ILE A 137 -4.16 12.93 -4.97
CA ILE A 137 -5.34 13.74 -4.63
C ILE A 137 -6.59 12.87 -4.66
N PHE A 138 -6.79 12.08 -5.71
CA PHE A 138 -7.89 11.13 -5.81
C PHE A 138 -7.95 10.19 -4.59
N PHE A 139 -6.83 9.56 -4.24
CA PHE A 139 -6.82 8.65 -3.10
C PHE A 139 -7.09 9.36 -1.77
N ALA A 140 -6.42 10.48 -1.52
CA ALA A 140 -6.49 11.16 -0.23
C ALA A 140 -7.80 11.92 -0.01
N PHE A 141 -8.35 12.57 -1.04
CA PHE A 141 -9.49 13.50 -0.90
C PHE A 141 -10.79 13.02 -1.54
N LEU A 142 -10.78 11.91 -2.28
CA LEU A 142 -12.01 11.31 -2.80
C LEU A 142 -12.20 9.90 -2.26
N PHE A 143 -11.24 9.01 -2.49
CA PHE A 143 -11.38 7.60 -2.12
C PHE A 143 -11.39 7.37 -0.61
N LYS A 144 -10.37 7.86 0.13
CA LYS A 144 -10.27 7.69 1.59
C LYS A 144 -11.44 8.34 2.36
N PRO A 145 -11.96 9.53 1.99
CA PRO A 145 -13.17 10.07 2.60
C PRO A 145 -14.41 9.21 2.36
N VAL A 146 -14.60 8.65 1.17
CA VAL A 146 -15.70 7.71 0.89
C VAL A 146 -15.56 6.45 1.75
N MET A 147 -14.35 5.90 1.85
CA MET A 147 -14.10 4.76 2.76
C MET A 147 -14.40 5.12 4.22
N ASN A 148 -14.03 6.33 4.66
CA ASN A 148 -14.27 6.77 6.03
C ASN A 148 -15.76 6.98 6.32
N ALA A 149 -16.53 7.47 5.35
CA ALA A 149 -17.98 7.61 5.46
C ALA A 149 -18.71 6.25 5.61
N TRP A 150 -18.07 5.15 5.21
CA TRP A 150 -18.59 3.77 5.33
C TRP A 150 -17.79 2.94 6.33
N ASP A 151 -17.03 3.58 7.22
CA ASP A 151 -16.24 2.93 8.28
C ASP A 151 -15.18 1.92 7.80
N PHE A 152 -14.80 1.93 6.52
CA PHE A 152 -13.68 1.11 6.03
C PHE A 152 -12.32 1.63 6.44
N ILE A 153 -12.23 2.90 6.86
CA ILE A 153 -11.04 3.50 7.46
C ILE A 153 -11.46 4.48 8.55
N GLN A 154 -10.73 4.50 9.66
CA GLN A 154 -10.88 5.50 10.70
C GLN A 154 -9.55 6.21 10.93
N LEU A 155 -9.61 7.53 11.16
CA LEU A 155 -8.44 8.35 11.41
C LEU A 155 -8.38 8.72 12.90
N GLY A 156 -7.26 8.43 13.54
CA GLY A 156 -7.01 8.70 14.96
C GLY A 156 -5.84 9.66 15.16
N ASN A 157 -5.59 10.05 16.41
CA ASN A 157 -4.40 10.80 16.82
C ASN A 157 -4.13 12.09 16.02
N GLY A 158 -5.18 12.77 15.56
CA GLY A 158 -5.07 14.01 14.77
C GLY A 158 -4.72 13.80 13.29
N MET A 159 -4.68 12.55 12.82
CA MET A 159 -4.54 12.23 11.39
C MET A 159 -5.73 12.81 10.61
N ASN A 160 -5.46 13.26 9.39
CA ASN A 160 -6.48 13.78 8.48
C ASN A 160 -6.09 13.46 7.02
N PHE A 161 -7.02 13.71 6.10
CA PHE A 161 -6.82 13.43 4.68
C PHE A 161 -5.66 14.22 4.05
N PHE A 162 -5.31 15.39 4.59
CA PHE A 162 -4.15 16.15 4.12
C PHE A 162 -2.83 15.47 4.48
N TYR A 163 -2.69 14.92 5.69
CA TYR A 163 -1.51 14.12 6.05
C TYR A 163 -1.41 12.84 5.22
N LEU A 164 -2.54 12.18 4.92
CA LEU A 164 -2.55 11.06 3.98
C LEU A 164 -2.06 11.47 2.58
N PHE A 165 -2.49 12.64 2.09
CA PHE A 165 -2.02 13.20 0.82
C PHE A 165 -0.50 13.42 0.82
N LEU A 166 0.07 14.02 1.88
CA LEU A 166 1.52 14.21 2.01
C LEU A 166 2.26 12.87 2.00
N ASN A 167 1.71 11.84 2.65
CA ASN A 167 2.27 10.50 2.63
C ASN A 167 2.30 9.91 1.20
N TYR A 168 1.18 10.01 0.46
CA TYR A 168 1.13 9.58 -0.95
C TYR A 168 2.15 10.34 -1.82
N LEU A 169 2.34 11.64 -1.60
CA LEU A 169 3.35 12.43 -2.32
C LEU A 169 4.78 11.95 -2.02
N GLY A 170 5.12 11.69 -0.76
CA GLY A 170 6.43 11.17 -0.38
C GLY A 170 6.72 9.83 -1.06
N ILE A 171 5.75 8.92 -1.02
CA ILE A 171 5.85 7.59 -1.65
C ILE A 171 5.99 7.69 -3.18
N LEU A 172 5.18 8.55 -3.82
CA LEU A 172 5.27 8.82 -5.25
C LEU A 172 6.68 9.29 -5.63
N ILE A 173 7.22 10.27 -4.92
CA ILE A 173 8.55 10.84 -5.21
C ILE A 173 9.62 9.76 -5.03
N MET A 174 9.59 8.98 -3.94
CA MET A 174 10.52 7.87 -3.72
C MET A 174 10.47 6.85 -4.86
N ALA A 175 9.27 6.41 -5.25
CA ALA A 175 9.10 5.45 -6.33
C ALA A 175 9.62 5.97 -7.68
N ILE A 176 9.38 7.25 -8.00
CA ILE A 176 9.92 7.88 -9.22
C ILE A 176 11.45 7.92 -9.17
N ILE A 177 12.05 8.36 -8.06
CA ILE A 177 13.50 8.48 -7.92
C ILE A 177 14.16 7.11 -8.06
N ILE A 178 13.72 6.12 -7.29
CA ILE A 178 14.30 4.77 -7.31
C ILE A 178 14.17 4.17 -8.71
N THR A 179 13.00 4.26 -9.34
CA THR A 179 12.80 3.76 -10.70
C THR A 179 13.74 4.44 -11.70
N LYS A 180 13.90 5.76 -11.64
CA LYS A 180 14.81 6.50 -12.54
C LYS A 180 16.27 6.12 -12.32
N VAL A 181 16.70 5.89 -11.08
CA VAL A 181 18.07 5.45 -10.76
C VAL A 181 18.36 4.09 -11.39
N PHE A 182 17.45 3.12 -11.25
CA PHE A 182 17.63 1.79 -11.84
C PHE A 182 17.62 1.82 -13.37
N LEU A 183 16.72 2.62 -13.98
CA LEU A 183 16.73 2.84 -15.43
C LEU A 183 18.03 3.49 -15.91
N TYR A 184 18.61 4.39 -15.12
CA TYR A 184 19.90 5.00 -15.44
C TYR A 184 21.02 3.95 -15.44
N PHE A 185 21.06 3.06 -14.45
CA PHE A 185 22.02 1.96 -14.40
C PHE A 185 21.86 1.00 -15.59
N GLU A 186 20.64 0.62 -15.92
CA GLU A 186 20.36 -0.23 -17.08
C GLU A 186 20.85 0.43 -18.39
N ASN A 187 20.58 1.71 -18.57
CA ASN A 187 21.02 2.45 -19.75
C ASN A 187 22.54 2.61 -19.82
N GLN A 188 23.23 2.76 -18.68
CA GLN A 188 24.70 2.74 -18.66
C GLN A 188 25.27 1.37 -19.04
N ALA A 189 24.70 0.29 -18.51
CA ALA A 189 25.15 -1.07 -18.82
C ALA A 189 25.03 -1.36 -20.33
N LYS A 190 23.91 -0.99 -20.95
CA LYS A 190 23.69 -1.10 -22.40
C LYS A 190 24.71 -0.29 -23.22
N LYS A 191 25.02 0.94 -22.79
CA LYS A 191 26.03 1.79 -23.46
C LYS A 191 27.46 1.25 -23.36
N THR A 192 27.78 0.52 -22.28
CA THR A 192 29.13 -0.03 -22.05
C THR A 192 29.31 -1.43 -22.62
N GLY A 193 28.29 -1.98 -23.29
CA GLY A 193 28.33 -3.34 -23.85
C GLY A 193 28.39 -4.45 -22.79
N LYS A 194 27.97 -4.15 -21.55
CA LYS A 194 27.97 -5.09 -20.41
C LYS A 194 26.59 -5.71 -20.14
N ALA A 195 25.61 -5.42 -21.00
CA ALA A 195 24.29 -6.01 -20.94
C ALA A 195 24.26 -7.18 -21.94
N ASP A 196 24.49 -8.39 -21.42
CA ASP A 196 24.34 -9.65 -22.14
C ASP A 196 22.85 -10.00 -22.35
#